data_AF-W2NCJ4-F1
#
_entry.id   AF-W2NCJ4-F1
#
_cell.length_a   1.000
_cell.length_b   1.000
_cell.length_c   1.000
_cell.angle_alpha   90.00
_cell.angle_beta   90.00
_cell.angle_gamma   90.00
#
_symmetry.space_group_name_H-M   'P 1'
#
loop_
_entity.id
_entity.type
_entity.pdbx_description
1 polymer ?
#
loop_
_entity_poly.entity_id
_entity_poly.type
_entity_poly.pdbx_seq_one_letter_code
_entity_poly.pdbx_strand_id
1 'polypeptide(L)'
;MSSTAESLGFRLKRKVRNAETNLFEWTPCSCTIVARDGKLLLELQSPPRGEESQDESDSETEIITIDLATQLLNVVPKKNKARCDLEYYPPVATMSGDVLKEELMAPSAAQCQQWMTQVRRVQQQAHQQRRPASSSSTRSGASPVAPLPSPLTSVAELTA
;
A
#
# COMPACT_ATOMS: atom_id res chain seq x y z
N MET A 1 10.74 -7.90 -23.67
CA MET A 1 9.56 -8.35 -22.91
C MET A 1 9.15 -7.20 -21.99
N SER A 2 8.30 -6.29 -22.47
CA SER A 2 7.78 -5.21 -21.63
C SER A 2 6.54 -5.69 -20.93
N SER A 3 6.67 -6.07 -19.67
CA SER A 3 5.52 -6.16 -18.77
C SER A 3 5.04 -4.73 -18.54
N THR A 4 4.13 -4.24 -19.39
CA THR A 4 3.32 -3.06 -19.10
C THR A 4 2.46 -3.41 -17.90
N ALA A 5 3.03 -3.24 -16.70
CA ALA A 5 2.23 -3.15 -15.48
C ALA A 5 1.25 -2.01 -15.72
N GLU A 6 -0.04 -2.32 -15.72
CA GLU A 6 -1.12 -1.34 -15.85
C GLU A 6 -1.00 -0.34 -14.69
N SER A 7 -0.25 0.74 -14.92
CA SER A 7 -0.13 1.84 -13.97
C SER A 7 -1.45 2.61 -14.03
N LEU A 8 -2.34 2.29 -13.09
CA LEU A 8 -3.59 3.01 -12.87
C LEU A 8 -3.25 4.38 -12.23
N GLY A 9 -2.86 5.33 -13.07
CA GLY A 9 -2.58 6.70 -12.67
C GLY A 9 -3.84 7.53 -12.50
N PHE A 10 -3.96 8.23 -11.38
CA PHE A 10 -4.99 9.24 -11.14
C PHE A 10 -4.38 10.64 -11.23
N ARG A 11 -5.07 11.56 -11.91
CA ARG A 11 -4.70 12.98 -11.93
C ARG A 11 -5.48 13.72 -10.86
N LEU A 12 -4.80 14.09 -9.79
CA LEU A 12 -5.35 14.87 -8.67
C LEU A 12 -4.65 16.23 -8.62
N LYS A 13 -5.03 17.05 -7.65
CA LYS A 13 -4.24 18.22 -7.22
C LYS A 13 -3.74 18.00 -5.81
N ARG A 14 -2.52 18.44 -5.51
CA ARG A 14 -1.93 18.42 -4.17
C ARG A 14 -1.87 19.85 -3.64
N LYS A 15 -2.17 20.02 -2.36
CA LYS A 15 -2.04 21.31 -1.70
C LYS A 15 -0.60 21.48 -1.24
N VAL A 16 0.12 22.39 -1.89
CA VAL A 16 1.52 22.67 -1.60
C VAL A 16 1.62 24.09 -1.06
N ARG A 17 2.55 24.31 -0.13
CA ARG A 17 2.90 25.66 0.30
C ARG A 17 3.92 26.22 -0.67
N ASN A 18 3.57 27.30 -1.37
CA ASN A 18 4.50 28.00 -2.24
C ASN A 18 5.60 28.65 -1.38
N ALA A 19 6.86 28.38 -1.71
CA ALA A 19 8.01 28.85 -0.94
C ALA A 19 8.21 30.37 -1.04
N GLU A 20 7.82 30.98 -2.16
CA GLU A 20 7.99 32.41 -2.42
C GLU A 20 6.86 33.21 -1.75
N THR A 21 5.61 32.82 -2.02
CA THR A 21 4.44 33.57 -1.52
C THR A 21 4.02 33.16 -0.12
N ASN A 22 4.54 32.04 0.40
CA ASN A 22 4.11 31.39 1.65
C ASN A 22 2.62 31.00 1.70
N LEU A 23 1.90 31.09 0.57
CA LEU A 23 0.49 30.74 0.44
C LEU A 23 0.31 29.26 0.05
N PHE A 24 -0.87 28.71 0.36
CA PHE A 24 -1.24 27.38 -0.07
C PHE A 24 -1.86 27.41 -1.47
N GLU A 25 -1.32 26.60 -2.36
CA GLU A 25 -1.73 26.50 -3.75
C GLU A 25 -2.05 25.05 -4.11
N TRP A 26 -2.96 24.86 -5.08
CA TRP A 26 -3.32 23.55 -5.59
C TRP A 26 -2.54 23.25 -6.86
N THR A 27 -1.50 22.44 -6.75
CA THR A 27 -0.67 22.03 -7.88
C THR A 27 -1.19 20.74 -8.50
N PRO A 28 -1.14 20.56 -9.83
CA PRO A 28 -1.41 19.26 -10.43
C PRO A 28 -0.51 18.18 -9.85
N CYS A 29 -1.03 16.97 -9.66
CA CYS A 29 -0.29 15.86 -9.09
C CYS A 29 -0.73 14.54 -9.76
N SER A 30 0.24 13.83 -10.32
CA SER A 30 0.05 12.48 -10.84
C SER A 30 0.24 11.48 -9.70
N CYS A 31 -0.81 10.75 -9.36
CA CYS A 31 -0.80 9.74 -8.30
C CYS A 31 -0.79 8.36 -8.95
N THR A 32 0.33 7.65 -8.86
CA THR A 32 0.49 6.35 -9.51
C THR A 32 0.83 5.26 -8.51
N ILE A 33 0.27 4.08 -8.71
CA ILE A 33 0.60 2.89 -7.93
C ILE A 33 1.55 2.04 -8.77
N VAL A 34 2.73 1.77 -8.23
CA VAL A 34 3.77 1.02 -8.93
C VAL A 34 4.22 -0.18 -8.08
N ALA A 35 4.60 -1.26 -8.77
CA ALA A 35 5.26 -2.39 -8.13
C ALA A 35 6.76 -2.31 -8.43
N ARG A 36 7.59 -2.11 -7.41
CA ARG A 36 9.05 -1.99 -7.52
C ARG A 36 9.73 -2.77 -6.39
N ASP A 37 10.75 -3.56 -6.72
CA ASP A 37 11.53 -4.35 -5.74
C ASP A 37 10.67 -5.23 -4.81
N GLY A 38 9.61 -5.83 -5.35
CA GLY A 38 8.68 -6.67 -4.58
C GLY A 38 7.77 -5.89 -3.62
N LYS A 39 7.73 -4.56 -3.70
CA LYS A 39 6.89 -3.68 -2.89
C LYS A 39 5.85 -2.98 -3.75
N LEU A 40 4.69 -2.70 -3.16
CA LEU A 40 3.67 -1.83 -3.75
C LEU A 40 3.87 -0.42 -3.19
N LEU A 41 4.17 0.52 -4.08
CA LEU A 41 4.48 1.91 -3.76
C LEU A 41 3.43 2.84 -4.36
N LEU A 42 3.13 3.93 -3.66
CA LEU A 42 2.38 5.07 -4.18
C LEU A 42 3.37 6.20 -4.47
N GLU A 43 3.39 6.67 -5.71
CA GLU A 43 4.20 7.79 -6.16
C GLU A 43 3.28 8.99 -6.41
N LEU A 44 3.55 10.10 -5.73
CA LEU A 44 2.94 11.40 -5.97
C LEU A 44 3.94 12.28 -6.71
N GLN A 45 3.67 12.55 -7.97
CA GLN A 45 4.56 13.30 -8.85
C GLN A 45 3.93 14.64 -9.21
N SER A 46 4.59 15.74 -8.79
CA SER A 46 4.29 17.07 -9.31
C SER A 46 4.79 17.17 -10.75
N PRO A 47 4.11 17.90 -11.67
CA PRO A 47 4.70 18.17 -12.98
C PRO A 47 5.99 18.99 -12.80
N PRO A 48 6.98 18.83 -13.70
CA PRO A 48 8.14 19.70 -13.72
C PRO A 48 7.68 21.15 -13.88
N ARG A 49 8.32 22.08 -13.17
CA ARG A 49 8.11 23.51 -13.36
C ARG A 49 8.79 23.89 -14.68
N GLY A 50 8.04 24.05 -15.77
CA GLY A 50 8.54 24.65 -17.03
C GLY A 50 7.57 25.75 -17.46
N GLU A 51 7.94 26.85 -18.12
CA GLU A 51 9.18 27.25 -18.80
C GLU A 51 9.18 28.79 -18.86
N GLU A 52 10.18 29.48 -18.28
CA GLU A 52 10.55 30.87 -18.67
C GLU A 52 12.08 31.14 -18.60
N SER A 53 12.90 30.20 -18.13
CA SER A 53 14.35 30.41 -18.08
C SER A 53 15.08 29.22 -18.66
N GLN A 54 15.77 29.50 -19.76
CA GLN A 54 16.75 28.67 -20.44
C GLN A 54 17.98 28.53 -19.54
N ASP A 55 17.88 27.75 -18.48
CA ASP A 55 19.03 27.30 -17.69
C ASP A 55 18.98 25.77 -17.61
N GLU A 56 20.09 25.13 -18.00
CA GLU A 56 20.35 23.70 -17.84
C GLU A 56 20.52 23.34 -16.36
N SER A 57 19.51 23.63 -15.54
CA SER A 57 19.42 23.15 -14.17
C SER A 57 18.40 22.03 -14.14
N ASP A 58 18.90 20.83 -13.87
CA ASP A 58 18.16 19.63 -13.47
C ASP A 58 16.82 20.00 -12.83
N SER A 59 15.74 19.94 -13.63
CA SER A 59 14.40 20.28 -13.18
C SER A 59 13.91 19.12 -12.34
N GLU A 60 14.42 19.04 -11.11
CA GLU A 60 14.15 17.99 -10.15
C GLU A 60 12.63 17.89 -9.97
N THR A 61 12.06 16.88 -10.59
CA THR A 61 10.63 16.62 -10.47
C THR A 61 10.42 16.07 -9.08
N GLU A 62 9.70 16.81 -8.22
CA GLU A 62 9.40 16.36 -6.87
C GLU A 62 8.52 15.09 -6.94
N ILE A 63 9.08 13.98 -6.47
CA ILE A 63 8.40 12.68 -6.38
C ILE A 63 8.39 12.26 -4.91
N ILE A 64 7.20 12.13 -4.35
CA ILE A 64 7.00 11.53 -3.02
C ILE A 64 6.67 10.05 -3.23
N THR A 65 7.52 9.17 -2.71
CA THR A 65 7.32 7.71 -2.77
C THR A 65 6.92 7.18 -1.38
N ILE A 66 5.82 6.45 -1.33
CA ILE A 66 5.23 5.91 -0.10
C ILE A 66 5.06 4.39 -0.23
N ASP A 67 5.73 3.61 0.60
CA ASP A 67 5.49 2.16 0.76
C ASP A 67 4.11 1.95 1.38
N LEU A 68 3.19 1.38 0.59
CA LEU A 68 1.79 1.24 0.97
C LEU A 68 1.58 0.35 2.19
N ALA A 69 2.50 -0.58 2.50
CA ALA A 69 2.34 -1.51 3.62
C ALA A 69 3.13 -1.15 4.87
N THR A 70 4.04 -0.18 4.83
CA THR A 70 4.81 0.23 6.03
C THR A 70 4.75 1.72 6.33
N GLN A 71 4.59 2.57 5.32
CA GLN A 71 4.59 4.01 5.49
C GLN A 71 3.19 4.59 5.48
N LEU A 72 2.30 4.10 4.61
CA LEU A 72 0.94 4.61 4.55
C LEU A 72 0.16 4.27 5.83
N LEU A 73 -0.29 5.30 6.54
CA LEU A 73 -1.10 5.17 7.75
C LEU A 73 -2.59 5.20 7.44
N ASN A 74 -3.03 6.23 6.73
CA ASN A 74 -4.45 6.41 6.46
C ASN A 74 -4.71 7.26 5.21
N VAL A 75 -5.90 7.08 4.65
CA VAL A 75 -6.47 7.94 3.61
C VAL A 75 -7.83 8.42 4.10
N VAL A 76 -7.93 9.70 4.49
CA VAL A 76 -9.08 10.23 5.24
C VAL A 76 -9.90 11.17 4.36
N PRO A 77 -11.20 10.92 4.11
CA PRO A 77 -12.04 11.85 3.38
C PRO A 77 -12.25 13.14 4.16
N LYS A 78 -12.25 14.29 3.47
CA LYS A 78 -12.60 15.58 4.07
C LYS A 78 -14.10 15.86 3.97
N LYS A 79 -14.56 16.91 4.68
CA LYS A 79 -15.93 17.44 4.56
C LYS A 79 -16.31 17.75 3.11
N ASN A 80 -15.37 18.30 2.33
CA ASN A 80 -15.49 18.35 0.88
C ASN A 80 -15.15 16.95 0.33
N LYS A 81 -16.17 16.26 -0.22
CA LYS A 81 -16.04 14.88 -0.70
C LYS A 81 -15.09 14.71 -1.89
N ALA A 82 -14.71 15.79 -2.58
CA ALA A 82 -13.67 15.76 -3.60
C ALA A 82 -12.25 15.85 -3.03
N ARG A 83 -12.09 16.01 -1.70
CA ARG A 83 -10.79 16.12 -1.04
C ARG A 83 -10.55 14.99 -0.04
N CYS A 84 -9.30 14.66 0.15
CA CYS A 84 -8.85 13.68 1.13
C CYS A 84 -7.47 14.04 1.67
N ASP A 85 -7.16 13.56 2.87
CA ASP A 85 -5.81 13.61 3.44
C ASP A 85 -5.14 12.26 3.24
N LEU A 86 -3.85 12.29 2.90
CA LEU A 86 -2.95 11.15 2.92
C LEU A 86 -2.00 11.31 4.10
N GLU A 87 -2.03 10.36 5.03
CA GLU A 87 -1.21 10.37 6.25
C GLU A 87 -0.20 9.23 6.17
N TYR A 88 1.09 9.51 6.36
CA TYR A 88 2.15 8.53 6.21
C TYR A 88 3.37 8.86 7.06
N TYR A 89 4.16 7.83 7.39
CA TYR A 89 5.48 8.01 7.99
C TYR A 89 6.49 8.42 6.93
N PRO A 90 7.42 9.32 7.26
CA PRO A 90 8.48 9.68 6.34
C PRO A 90 9.43 8.50 6.11
N PRO A 91 10.28 8.55 5.06
CA PRO A 91 11.34 7.57 4.87
C PRO A 91 12.21 7.42 6.12
N VAL A 92 12.57 6.18 6.48
CA VAL A 92 13.28 5.81 7.73
C VAL A 92 14.58 6.61 7.96
N ALA A 93 15.13 7.25 6.91
CA ALA A 93 16.25 8.17 7.02
C ALA A 93 15.97 9.42 7.88
N THR A 94 14.70 9.85 8.01
CA THR A 94 14.30 11.00 8.83
C THR A 94 13.67 10.50 10.13
N MET A 95 14.49 10.33 11.16
CA MET A 95 14.16 9.77 12.49
C MET A 95 13.16 10.61 13.32
N SER A 96 12.38 11.51 12.73
CA SER A 96 11.54 12.45 13.48
C SER A 96 10.28 11.81 14.07
N GLY A 97 9.87 10.62 13.64
CA GLY A 97 8.63 9.98 14.12
C GLY A 97 7.33 10.73 13.77
N ASP A 98 7.45 11.95 13.27
CA ASP A 98 6.36 12.82 12.87
C ASP A 98 5.59 12.23 11.69
N VAL A 99 4.27 12.29 11.76
CA VAL A 99 3.38 11.87 10.69
C VAL A 99 3.30 12.99 9.65
N LEU A 100 3.66 12.68 8.41
CA LEU A 100 3.48 13.58 7.27
C LEU A 100 2.05 13.50 6.76
N LYS A 101 1.55 14.64 6.26
CA LYS A 101 0.17 14.79 5.81
C LYS A 101 0.08 15.61 4.53
N GLU A 102 -0.50 15.02 3.50
CA GLU A 102 -0.74 15.66 2.20
C GLU A 102 -2.25 15.82 1.96
N GLU A 103 -2.70 17.02 1.63
CA GLU A 103 -4.10 17.25 1.23
C GLU A 103 -4.22 17.13 -0.30
N LEU A 104 -5.06 16.21 -0.76
CA LEU A 104 -5.30 15.92 -2.18
C LEU A 104 -6.74 16.29 -2.57
N MET A 105 -6.91 16.75 -3.81
CA MET A 105 -8.20 17.12 -4.38
C MET A 105 -8.37 16.46 -5.75
N ALA A 106 -9.43 15.66 -5.87
CA ALA A 106 -9.87 15.07 -7.13
C ALA A 106 -10.76 16.05 -7.92
N PRO A 107 -10.89 15.85 -9.24
CA PRO A 107 -11.86 16.59 -10.06
C PRO A 107 -13.32 16.44 -9.61
N SER A 108 -13.66 15.31 -8.98
CA SER A 108 -15.01 15.05 -8.45
C SER A 108 -14.99 14.17 -7.19
N ALA A 109 -16.10 14.20 -6.44
CA ALA A 109 -16.28 13.35 -5.27
C ALA A 109 -16.21 11.84 -5.61
N ALA A 110 -16.77 11.45 -6.76
CA ALA A 110 -16.73 10.06 -7.21
C ALA A 110 -15.30 9.60 -7.50
N GLN A 111 -14.51 10.42 -8.19
CA GLN A 111 -13.10 10.12 -8.46
C GLN A 111 -12.25 10.08 -7.18
N CYS A 112 -12.53 10.96 -6.22
CA CYS A 112 -11.88 10.92 -4.90
C CYS A 112 -12.15 9.56 -4.21
N GLN A 113 -13.41 9.13 -4.18
CA GLN A 113 -13.79 7.83 -3.58
C GLN A 113 -13.18 6.64 -4.33
N GLN A 114 -13.16 6.67 -5.67
CA GLN A 114 -12.52 5.63 -6.48
C GLN A 114 -11.03 5.52 -6.16
N TRP A 115 -10.32 6.65 -6.14
CA TRP A 115 -8.90 6.69 -5.82
C TRP A 115 -8.62 6.17 -4.40
N MET A 116 -9.33 6.68 -3.39
CA MET A 116 -9.16 6.22 -2.01
C MET A 116 -9.44 4.72 -1.85
N THR A 117 -10.50 4.22 -2.49
CA THR A 117 -10.85 2.79 -2.47
C THR A 117 -9.74 1.95 -3.10
N GLN A 118 -9.20 2.41 -4.22
CA GLN A 118 -8.11 1.74 -4.91
C GLN A 118 -6.83 1.71 -4.05
N VAL A 119 -6.43 2.84 -3.45
CA VAL A 119 -5.26 2.90 -2.57
C VAL A 119 -5.41 1.94 -1.38
N ARG A 120 -6.57 1.95 -0.72
CA ARG A 120 -6.84 1.03 0.41
C ARG A 120 -6.81 -0.44 -0.01
N ARG A 121 -7.37 -0.77 -1.17
CA ARG A 121 -7.34 -2.14 -1.73
C ARG A 121 -5.90 -2.61 -1.95
N VAL A 122 -5.07 -1.77 -2.56
CA VAL A 122 -3.66 -2.11 -2.84
C VAL A 122 -2.85 -2.17 -1.54
N GLN A 123 -3.13 -1.30 -0.57
CA GLN A 123 -2.52 -1.40 0.77
C GLN A 123 -2.84 -2.75 1.43
N GLN A 124 -4.11 -3.20 1.39
CA GLN A 124 -4.48 -4.53 1.90
C GLN A 124 -3.73 -5.65 1.17
N GLN A 125 -3.61 -5.56 -0.15
CA GLN A 125 -2.81 -6.50 -0.95
C GLN A 125 -1.33 -6.50 -0.52
N ALA A 126 -0.73 -5.33 -0.31
CA ALA A 126 0.65 -5.19 0.13
C ALA A 126 0.88 -5.85 1.49
N HIS A 127 -0.06 -5.70 2.44
CA HIS A 127 -0.01 -6.39 3.73
C HIS A 127 -0.12 -7.91 3.59
N GLN A 128 -0.97 -8.41 2.69
CA GLN A 128 -1.12 -9.86 2.44
C GLN A 128 0.16 -10.46 1.85
N GLN A 129 0.83 -9.75 0.94
CA GLN A 129 2.10 -10.18 0.34
C GLN A 129 3.25 -10.27 1.37
N ARG A 130 3.24 -9.41 2.39
CA ARG A 130 4.23 -9.45 3.49
C ARG A 130 3.93 -10.51 4.53
N ARG A 131 2.68 -10.95 4.65
CA ARG A 131 2.34 -11.99 5.64
C ARG A 131 3.06 -13.27 5.20
N PRO A 132 3.93 -13.85 6.04
CA PRO A 132 4.48 -15.17 5.76
C PRO A 132 3.29 -16.09 5.48
N ALA A 133 3.32 -16.82 4.37
CA ALA A 133 2.33 -17.83 4.07
C ALA A 133 2.47 -18.95 5.12
N SER A 134 1.93 -18.72 6.30
CA SER A 134 1.76 -19.75 7.31
C SER A 134 0.69 -20.70 6.79
N SER A 135 1.17 -21.77 6.15
CA SER A 135 0.51 -23.07 6.06
C SER A 135 -0.68 -23.18 5.10
N SER A 136 -0.41 -23.12 3.79
CA SER A 136 -1.16 -23.94 2.83
C SER A 136 -0.77 -25.42 3.01
N SER A 137 -1.13 -26.02 4.15
CA SER A 137 -1.10 -27.48 4.31
C SER A 137 -2.25 -28.07 3.51
N THR A 138 -1.99 -28.35 2.24
CA THR A 138 -2.79 -29.30 1.47
C THR A 138 -2.32 -30.71 1.85
N ARG A 139 -3.08 -31.40 2.69
CA ARG A 139 -3.25 -32.84 2.53
C ARG A 139 -4.62 -33.27 3.08
N SER A 140 -5.63 -33.10 2.24
CA SER A 140 -6.83 -33.94 2.30
C SER A 140 -6.49 -35.33 1.79
N GLY A 141 -6.83 -36.38 2.55
CA GLY A 141 -7.05 -37.74 2.02
C GLY A 141 -6.36 -38.89 2.75
N ALA A 142 -7.20 -39.80 3.28
CA ALA A 142 -6.97 -41.13 3.89
C ALA A 142 -6.77 -41.13 5.43
N SER A 143 -7.48 -41.88 6.28
CA SER A 143 -8.64 -42.79 6.20
C SER A 143 -9.14 -42.99 7.66
N PRO A 144 -10.38 -43.45 7.96
CA PRO A 144 -10.88 -43.54 9.32
C PRO A 144 -10.17 -44.66 10.11
N VAL A 145 -9.79 -44.34 11.34
CA VAL A 145 -9.14 -45.25 12.30
C VAL A 145 -10.12 -46.38 12.65
N ALA A 146 -9.74 -47.63 12.37
CA ALA A 146 -10.47 -48.81 12.80
C ALA A 146 -10.35 -49.01 14.32
N PRO A 147 -11.37 -49.55 15.02
CA PRO A 147 -11.27 -49.87 16.45
C PRO A 147 -10.33 -51.07 16.67
N LEU A 148 -9.45 -50.94 17.66
CA LEU A 148 -8.52 -51.97 18.12
C LEU A 148 -9.29 -53.12 18.81
N PRO A 149 -9.08 -54.40 18.46
CA PRO A 149 -9.60 -55.51 19.25
C PRO A 149 -8.77 -55.72 20.53
N SER A 150 -9.46 -55.87 21.66
CA SER A 150 -8.86 -56.20 22.96
C SER A 150 -8.17 -57.57 22.92
N PRO A 151 -6.96 -57.73 23.48
CA PRO A 151 -6.40 -59.05 23.73
C PRO A 151 -7.04 -59.68 24.98
N LEU A 152 -7.70 -60.82 24.77
CA LEU A 152 -8.00 -61.80 25.80
C LEU A 152 -6.69 -62.47 26.23
N THR A 153 -6.17 -62.12 27.40
CA THR A 153 -5.09 -62.90 28.02
C THR A 153 -5.72 -64.11 28.70
N SER A 154 -5.67 -65.25 28.02
CA SER A 154 -5.80 -66.58 28.58
C SER A 154 -4.59 -66.85 29.49
N VAL A 155 -4.85 -67.15 30.76
CA VAL A 155 -3.88 -67.79 31.67
C VAL A 155 -4.52 -69.08 32.19
N ALA A 156 -4.24 -70.16 31.47
CA ALA A 156 -4.08 -71.51 32.03
C ALA A 156 -2.59 -71.65 32.41
N GLU A 157 -2.11 -72.41 33.40
CA GLU A 157 -2.61 -73.26 34.47
C GLU A 157 -1.32 -73.80 35.17
N LEU A 158 -1.43 -74.32 36.42
CA LEU A 158 -0.44 -75.13 37.17
C LEU A 158 0.82 -74.39 37.70
N THR A 159 1.35 -74.64 38.90
CA THR A 159 1.42 -75.87 39.73
C THR A 159 1.92 -75.52 41.14
N ALA A 160 1.39 -76.18 42.18
CA ALA A 160 2.13 -76.91 43.23
C ALA A 160 1.14 -77.59 44.19
#